data_AF-A0A1Y3PHC6-F1
#
_entry.id   AF-A0A1Y3PHC6-F1
#
_cell.length_a   1.000
_cell.length_b   1.000
_cell.length_c   1.000
_cell.angle_alpha   90.00
_cell.angle_beta   90.00
_cell.angle_gamma   90.00
#
_symmetry.space_group_name_H-M   'P 1'
#
loop_
_entity.id
_entity.type
_entity.pdbx_description
1 polymer ?
#
loop_
_entity_poly.entity_id
_entity_poly.type
_entity_poly.pdbx_seq_one_letter_code
_entity_poly.pdbx_strand_id
1 'polypeptide(L)'
;MARELRDGRIFAQGIATPMVAAAYILAQMTHTPNSLLSFTTGNSFGLHAAPLGLAWYEEWTLGQALLRWTFPQVVSELLPTLPITEFFRPAQVDRYGRTNNVTIGPCGQPQIRLPGCGGIADTTTYFDDFYLYVPRHSVKVLVEEIDFVSGTGHGGSTPGPRKLFTDLGVFASLLARWSWSGCIRA
;
A
#
# COMPACT_ATOMS: atom_id res chain seq x y z
N MET A 1 -11.51 -2.80 0.95
CA MET A 1 -10.22 -3.35 0.50
C MET A 1 -10.43 -4.51 -0.47
N ALA A 2 -10.82 -5.72 -0.04
CA ALA A 2 -10.93 -6.88 -0.95
C ALA A 2 -11.75 -6.61 -2.23
N ARG A 3 -12.90 -5.92 -2.12
CA ARG A 3 -13.76 -5.56 -3.27
C ARG A 3 -13.14 -4.63 -4.32
N GLU A 4 -12.03 -3.96 -4.00
CA GLU A 4 -11.36 -3.08 -4.97
C GLU A 4 -10.41 -3.83 -5.89
N LEU A 5 -10.06 -5.06 -5.51
CA LEU A 5 -9.12 -5.89 -6.24
C LEU A 5 -9.80 -6.45 -7.49
N ARG A 6 -9.03 -6.56 -8.57
CA ARG A 6 -9.51 -7.03 -9.86
C ARG A 6 -8.82 -8.31 -10.23
N ASP A 7 -9.56 -9.20 -10.89
CA ASP A 7 -9.04 -10.46 -11.36
C ASP A 7 -7.94 -10.27 -12.42
N GLY A 8 -7.00 -11.23 -12.48
CA GLY A 8 -5.88 -11.21 -13.42
C GLY A 8 -4.82 -10.14 -13.13
N ARG A 9 -4.81 -9.57 -11.92
CA ARG A 9 -3.78 -8.61 -11.48
C ARG A 9 -2.78 -9.25 -10.54
N ILE A 10 -1.68 -8.55 -10.29
CA ILE A 10 -0.68 -8.92 -9.31
C ILE A 10 -0.90 -8.10 -8.04
N PHE A 11 -1.18 -8.76 -6.92
CA PHE A 11 -1.38 -8.08 -5.65
C PHE A 11 -0.05 -8.04 -4.89
N ALA A 12 0.59 -6.88 -4.88
CA ALA A 12 1.84 -6.66 -4.17
C ALA A 12 1.58 -6.42 -2.68
N GLN A 13 2.22 -7.22 -1.84
CA GLN A 13 2.08 -7.13 -0.40
C GLN A 13 3.37 -6.57 0.23
N GLY A 14 3.26 -5.36 0.77
CA GLY A 14 4.31 -4.72 1.55
C GLY A 14 4.52 -5.33 2.94
N ILE A 15 5.57 -4.87 3.62
CA ILE A 15 6.01 -5.37 4.93
C ILE A 15 5.01 -4.99 6.03
N ALA A 16 4.73 -5.94 6.94
CA ALA A 16 3.88 -5.73 8.12
C ALA A 16 2.46 -5.25 7.78
N THR A 17 1.84 -5.85 6.77
CA THR A 17 0.50 -5.50 6.27
C THR A 17 -0.53 -6.65 6.40
N PRO A 18 -0.81 -7.17 7.61
CA PRO A 18 -1.73 -8.32 7.78
C PRO A 18 -3.15 -8.06 7.28
N MET A 19 -3.65 -6.82 7.37
CA MET A 19 -4.97 -6.45 6.81
C MET A 19 -5.00 -6.53 5.28
N VAL A 20 -3.89 -6.20 4.62
CA VAL A 20 -3.75 -6.31 3.16
C VAL A 20 -3.70 -7.79 2.77
N ALA A 21 -2.94 -8.60 3.50
CA ALA A 21 -2.90 -10.06 3.31
C ALA A 21 -4.32 -10.66 3.39
N ALA A 22 -5.08 -10.33 4.43
CA ALA A 22 -6.46 -10.79 4.60
C ALA A 22 -7.36 -10.35 3.43
N ALA A 23 -7.20 -9.12 2.95
CA ALA A 23 -7.96 -8.62 1.80
C ALA A 23 -7.61 -9.37 0.50
N TYR A 24 -6.33 -9.69 0.28
CA TYR A 24 -5.87 -10.42 -0.90
C TYR A 24 -6.37 -11.86 -0.90
N ILE A 25 -6.22 -12.55 0.24
CA ILE A 25 -6.77 -13.89 0.46
C ILE A 25 -8.28 -13.90 0.17
N LEU A 26 -9.03 -12.98 0.79
CA LEU A 26 -10.48 -12.91 0.61
C LEU A 26 -10.86 -12.65 -0.85
N ALA A 27 -10.17 -11.74 -1.55
CA ALA A 27 -10.45 -11.45 -2.94
C ALA A 27 -10.19 -12.67 -3.84
N GLN A 28 -9.05 -13.34 -3.65
CA GLN A 28 -8.70 -14.52 -4.45
C GLN A 28 -9.68 -15.68 -4.23
N MET A 29 -10.16 -15.85 -3.00
CA MET A 29 -11.16 -16.87 -2.65
C MET A 29 -12.59 -16.54 -3.13
N THR A 30 -12.85 -15.34 -3.64
CA THR A 30 -14.23 -14.91 -3.95
C THR A 30 -14.43 -14.47 -5.40
N HIS A 31 -13.57 -13.60 -5.94
CA HIS A 31 -13.81 -12.96 -7.23
C HIS A 31 -12.55 -12.70 -8.07
N THR A 32 -11.35 -13.03 -7.57
CA THR A 32 -10.11 -12.84 -8.31
C THR A 32 -9.26 -14.13 -8.40
N PRO A 33 -9.82 -15.24 -8.93
CA PRO A 33 -9.14 -16.55 -8.96
C PRO A 33 -7.90 -16.60 -9.86
N ASN A 34 -7.75 -15.67 -10.82
CA ASN A 34 -6.63 -15.60 -11.76
C ASN A 34 -5.55 -14.59 -11.31
N SER A 35 -5.66 -14.01 -10.12
CA SER A 35 -4.67 -13.06 -9.59
C SER A 35 -3.47 -13.77 -8.96
N LEU A 36 -2.30 -13.15 -9.09
CA LEU A 36 -1.05 -13.56 -8.43
C LEU A 36 -0.83 -12.75 -7.16
N LEU A 37 -0.23 -13.37 -6.15
CA LEU A 37 0.21 -12.72 -4.93
C LEU A 37 1.71 -12.48 -5.01
N SER A 38 2.17 -11.26 -4.75
CA SER A 38 3.60 -10.96 -4.60
C SER A 38 3.92 -10.69 -3.13
N PHE A 39 4.87 -11.44 -2.59
CA PHE A 39 5.24 -11.42 -1.19
C PHE A 39 6.62 -10.82 -1.02
N THR A 40 6.73 -9.81 -0.16
CA THR A 40 8.04 -9.29 0.24
C THR A 40 8.85 -10.33 1.04
N THR A 41 8.18 -11.22 1.78
CA THR A 41 8.85 -12.33 2.49
C THR A 41 9.27 -13.41 1.51
N GLY A 42 10.58 -13.50 1.26
CA GLY A 42 11.16 -14.41 0.29
C GLY A 42 11.25 -13.85 -1.13
N ASN A 43 10.81 -12.60 -1.33
CA ASN A 43 10.71 -11.93 -2.62
C ASN A 43 10.13 -12.84 -3.69
N SER A 44 8.91 -13.35 -3.47
CA SER A 44 8.32 -14.40 -4.30
C SER A 44 6.98 -14.01 -4.90
N PHE A 45 6.61 -14.68 -5.98
CA PHE A 45 5.22 -14.74 -6.44
C PHE A 45 4.60 -16.07 -6.04
N GLY A 46 3.33 -16.06 -5.65
CA GLY A 46 2.54 -17.25 -5.34
C GLY A 46 1.14 -17.20 -5.97
N LEU A 47 0.52 -18.37 -6.08
CA LEU A 47 -0.80 -18.54 -6.70
C LEU A 47 -1.94 -18.71 -5.71
N HIS A 48 -1.68 -19.18 -4.49
CA HIS A 48 -2.75 -19.76 -3.68
C HIS A 48 -2.90 -19.03 -2.35
N ALA A 49 -4.13 -18.62 -2.08
CA ALA A 49 -4.58 -18.18 -0.78
C ALA A 49 -4.35 -19.33 0.22
N ALA A 50 -3.83 -18.99 1.39
CA ALA A 50 -3.79 -19.90 2.52
C ALA A 50 -4.22 -19.17 3.79
N PRO A 51 -4.48 -19.90 4.89
CA PRO A 51 -4.84 -19.30 6.15
C PRO A 51 -3.81 -18.27 6.61
N LEU A 52 -4.28 -17.07 6.96
CA LEU A 52 -3.42 -16.03 7.50
C LEU A 52 -3.01 -16.40 8.93
N GLY A 53 -1.71 -16.61 9.16
CA GLY A 53 -1.18 -16.85 10.49
C GLY A 53 0.28 -16.44 10.59
N LEU A 54 0.66 -15.76 11.68
CA LEU A 54 2.03 -15.28 11.88
C LEU A 54 3.04 -16.43 11.87
N ALA A 55 2.69 -17.56 12.47
CA ALA A 55 3.56 -18.74 12.55
C ALA A 55 3.74 -19.47 11.22
N TRP A 56 2.79 -19.31 10.29
CA TRP A 56 2.73 -20.06 9.03
C TRP A 56 3.03 -19.19 7.82
N TYR A 57 3.25 -17.89 8.03
CA TYR A 57 3.36 -16.92 6.95
C TYR A 57 4.57 -17.20 6.06
N GLU A 58 5.73 -17.51 6.64
CA GLU A 58 6.93 -17.85 5.86
C GLU A 58 6.77 -19.17 5.11
N GLU A 59 6.22 -20.20 5.77
CA GLU A 59 5.93 -21.48 5.11
C GLU A 59 4.97 -21.28 3.94
N TRP A 60 3.95 -20.44 4.11
CA TRP A 60 3.01 -20.09 3.06
C TRP A 60 3.68 -19.34 1.91
N THR A 61 4.43 -18.26 2.15
CA THR A 61 5.00 -17.44 1.06
C THR A 61 6.18 -18.12 0.36
N LEU A 62 6.95 -18.93 1.07
CA LEU A 62 8.11 -19.65 0.52
C LEU A 62 7.73 -21.00 -0.08
N GLY A 63 6.82 -21.74 0.56
CA GLY A 63 6.44 -23.10 0.16
C GLY A 63 5.66 -23.17 -1.15
N GLN A 64 5.00 -22.08 -1.55
CA GLN A 64 4.27 -21.99 -2.82
C GLN A 64 4.96 -21.11 -3.87
N ALA A 65 6.18 -20.66 -3.61
CA ALA A 65 6.85 -19.69 -4.47
C ALA A 65 7.02 -20.24 -5.89
N LEU A 66 6.33 -19.62 -6.85
CA LEU A 66 6.48 -19.96 -8.28
C LEU A 66 7.81 -19.48 -8.83
N LEU A 67 8.18 -18.26 -8.47
CA LEU A 67 9.45 -17.64 -8.82
C LEU A 67 9.85 -16.65 -7.74
N ARG A 68 11.14 -16.35 -7.66
CA ARG A 68 11.68 -15.29 -6.82
C ARG A 68 12.15 -14.12 -7.67
N TRP A 69 11.92 -12.92 -7.18
CA TRP A 69 12.31 -11.67 -7.82
C TRP A 69 13.33 -10.93 -6.95
N THR A 70 13.98 -9.96 -7.56
CA THR A 70 14.92 -9.05 -6.90
C THR A 70 14.44 -7.60 -7.06
N PHE A 71 14.87 -6.70 -6.19
CA PHE A 71 14.51 -5.27 -6.32
C PHE A 71 14.90 -4.66 -7.67
N PRO A 72 16.09 -4.93 -8.25
CA PRO A 72 16.43 -4.44 -9.59
C PRO A 72 15.47 -4.92 -10.67
N GLN A 73 15.01 -6.18 -10.61
CA GLN A 73 13.99 -6.70 -11.53
C GLN A 73 12.64 -6.03 -11.31
N VAL A 74 12.23 -5.84 -10.05
CA VAL A 74 10.98 -5.12 -9.74
C VAL A 74 11.01 -3.74 -10.37
N VAL A 75 12.04 -2.95 -10.09
CA VAL A 75 12.12 -1.55 -10.54
C VAL A 75 12.28 -1.44 -12.05
N SER A 76 13.15 -2.27 -12.66
CA SER A 76 13.51 -2.13 -14.08
C SER A 76 12.55 -2.84 -15.03
N GLU A 77 11.88 -3.90 -14.59
CA GLU A 77 11.10 -4.79 -15.45
C GLU A 77 9.63 -4.89 -15.04
N LEU A 78 9.35 -5.08 -13.75
CA LEU A 78 8.00 -5.43 -13.28
C LEU A 78 7.10 -4.20 -13.09
N LEU A 79 7.58 -3.16 -12.39
CA LEU A 79 6.81 -1.93 -12.15
C LEU A 79 6.32 -1.27 -13.46
N PRO A 80 7.14 -1.18 -14.52
CA PRO A 80 6.71 -0.50 -15.75
C PRO A 80 5.78 -1.33 -16.64
N THR A 81 5.72 -2.66 -16.47
CA THR A 81 5.07 -3.55 -17.44
C THR A 81 3.91 -4.37 -16.89
N LEU A 82 3.88 -4.64 -15.58
CA LEU A 82 2.90 -5.55 -15.00
C LEU A 82 1.73 -4.81 -14.33
N PRO A 83 0.51 -5.38 -14.40
CA PRO A 83 -0.68 -4.80 -13.76
C PRO A 83 -0.67 -5.07 -12.25
N ILE A 84 0.17 -4.35 -11.53
CA ILE A 84 0.32 -4.48 -10.07
C ILE A 84 -0.72 -3.62 -9.36
N THR A 85 -1.22 -4.11 -8.23
CA THR A 85 -2.08 -3.40 -7.27
C THR A 85 -1.47 -3.51 -5.89
N GLU A 86 -1.41 -2.39 -5.15
CA GLU A 86 -0.85 -2.36 -3.80
C GLU A 86 -1.66 -1.50 -2.83
N PHE A 87 -1.63 -1.85 -1.54
CA PHE A 87 -2.18 -1.07 -0.44
C PHE A 87 -1.07 -0.60 0.50
N PHE A 88 -0.94 0.71 0.69
CA PHE A 88 0.05 1.30 1.58
C PHE A 88 -0.55 1.73 2.93
N ARG A 89 0.23 1.55 4.00
CA ARG A 89 -0.06 2.08 5.33
C ARG A 89 0.98 3.13 5.74
N PRO A 90 0.78 4.39 5.34
CA PRO A 90 1.70 5.46 5.69
C PRO A 90 1.52 5.93 7.13
N ALA A 91 2.55 6.58 7.69
CA ALA A 91 2.49 7.19 9.01
C ALA A 91 1.75 8.54 8.99
N GLN A 92 1.89 9.30 7.90
CA GLN A 92 1.05 10.46 7.63
C GLN A 92 0.51 10.44 6.19
N VAL A 93 -0.65 11.04 5.99
CA VAL A 93 -1.31 11.30 4.71
C VAL A 93 -1.80 12.73 4.71
N ASP A 94 -1.44 13.51 3.68
CA ASP A 94 -1.99 14.85 3.52
C ASP A 94 -3.29 14.87 2.70
N ARG A 95 -3.89 16.06 2.57
CA ARG A 95 -5.08 16.28 1.74
C ARG A 95 -4.90 15.97 0.26
N TYR A 96 -3.68 15.86 -0.25
CA TYR A 96 -3.42 15.49 -1.65
C TYR A 96 -3.22 13.98 -1.80
N GLY A 97 -3.23 13.21 -0.71
CA GLY A 97 -2.92 11.79 -0.70
C GLY A 97 -1.42 11.51 -0.82
N ARG A 98 -0.56 12.53 -0.62
CA ARG A 98 0.89 12.29 -0.44
C ARG A 98 1.10 11.59 0.89
N THR A 99 2.17 10.82 0.97
CA THR A 99 2.43 9.98 2.14
C THR A 99 3.79 10.25 2.75
N ASN A 100 3.86 10.08 4.07
CA ASN A 100 5.10 10.11 4.83
C ASN A 100 5.27 8.82 5.62
N ASN A 101 6.44 8.21 5.50
CA ASN A 101 6.89 7.10 6.34
C ASN A 101 8.37 7.21 6.73
N VAL A 102 8.96 8.41 6.67
CA VAL A 102 10.40 8.64 6.83
C VAL A 102 10.73 9.36 8.14
N THR A 103 10.22 10.57 8.37
CA THR A 103 10.51 11.35 9.58
C THR A 103 9.31 12.18 10.01
N ILE A 104 9.14 12.37 11.33
CA ILE A 104 8.34 13.45 11.90
C ILE A 104 9.29 14.56 12.35
N GLY A 105 8.98 15.79 11.97
CA GLY A 105 9.88 16.93 12.07
C GLY A 105 10.98 16.96 10.98
N PRO A 106 11.97 17.86 11.12
CA PRO A 106 12.98 18.10 10.08
C PRO A 106 13.81 16.86 9.76
N CYS A 107 13.97 16.53 8.48
CA CYS A 107 14.66 15.31 8.03
C CYS A 107 16.12 15.19 8.52
N GLY A 108 16.84 16.32 8.67
CA GLY A 108 18.23 16.33 9.12
C GLY A 108 18.40 16.08 10.63
N GLN A 109 17.35 16.31 11.42
CA GLN A 109 17.35 16.08 12.87
C GLN A 109 15.91 15.74 13.31
N PRO A 110 15.43 14.52 12.98
CA PRO A 110 14.03 14.19 13.15
C PRO A 110 13.69 14.02 14.63
N GLN A 111 12.49 14.46 15.00
CA GLN A 111 11.94 14.18 16.33
C GLN A 111 11.58 12.71 16.45
N ILE A 112 11.06 12.10 15.36
CA ILE A 112 10.77 10.67 15.27
C ILE A 112 11.29 10.15 13.93
N ARG A 113 12.11 9.09 13.98
CA ARG A 113 12.49 8.33 12.78
C ARG A 113 11.46 7.22 12.54
N LEU A 114 10.81 7.25 11.39
CA LEU A 114 9.83 6.25 10.97
C LEU A 114 10.52 5.09 10.24
N PRO A 115 9.83 3.97 9.97
CA PRO A 115 10.45 2.78 9.37
C PRO A 115 11.17 3.00 8.03
N GLY A 116 10.78 4.03 7.26
CA GLY A 116 11.41 4.40 5.99
C GLY A 116 10.46 4.31 4.80
N CYS A 117 10.95 4.80 3.65
CA CYS A 117 10.21 4.84 2.39
C CYS A 117 9.98 3.44 1.79
N GLY A 118 10.95 2.53 1.91
CA GLY A 118 10.89 1.26 1.20
C GLY A 118 10.73 1.50 -0.31
N GLY A 119 9.76 0.83 -0.94
CA GLY A 119 9.40 1.03 -2.35
C GLY A 119 8.31 2.08 -2.59
N ILE A 120 7.89 2.86 -1.59
CA ILE A 120 6.77 3.81 -1.73
C ILE A 120 7.07 4.83 -2.84
N ALA A 121 8.28 5.40 -2.88
CA ALA A 121 8.64 6.39 -3.91
C ALA A 121 8.54 5.83 -5.34
N ASP A 122 9.03 4.61 -5.55
CA ASP A 122 8.98 3.95 -6.86
C ASP A 122 7.52 3.64 -7.24
N THR A 123 6.80 2.98 -6.34
CA THR A 123 5.42 2.52 -6.58
C THR A 123 4.45 3.67 -6.78
N THR A 124 4.51 4.76 -6.00
CA THR A 124 3.63 5.93 -6.22
C THR A 124 3.93 6.68 -7.53
N THR A 125 5.10 6.44 -8.13
CA THR A 125 5.50 7.03 -9.41
C THR A 125 5.06 6.17 -10.59
N TYR A 126 5.08 4.84 -10.46
CA TYR A 126 4.75 3.91 -11.56
C TYR A 126 3.32 3.34 -11.50
N PHE A 127 2.71 3.22 -10.31
CA PHE A 127 1.41 2.57 -10.17
C PHE A 127 0.26 3.55 -10.34
N ASP A 128 -0.61 3.24 -11.29
CA ASP A 128 -1.91 3.90 -11.47
C ASP A 128 -3.02 3.27 -10.60
N ASP A 129 -2.74 2.13 -9.95
CA ASP A 129 -3.69 1.35 -9.17
C ASP A 129 -3.15 1.01 -7.79
N PHE A 130 -3.06 2.02 -6.92
CA PHE A 130 -2.74 1.82 -5.52
C PHE A 130 -3.75 2.48 -4.59
N TYR A 131 -3.78 1.98 -3.37
CA TYR A 131 -4.74 2.39 -2.34
C TYR A 131 -4.00 2.71 -1.05
N LEU A 132 -4.57 3.56 -0.21
CA LEU A 132 -4.08 3.80 1.14
C LEU A 132 -5.01 3.14 2.15
N TYR A 133 -4.48 2.73 3.29
CA TYR A 133 -5.29 2.38 4.44
C TYR A 133 -4.68 2.85 5.76
N VAL A 134 -5.54 3.27 6.68
CA VAL A 134 -5.21 3.74 8.02
C VAL A 134 -6.10 3.00 8.99
N PRO A 135 -5.60 1.94 9.65
CA PRO A 135 -6.41 1.10 10.54
C PRO A 135 -6.99 1.82 11.75
N ARG A 136 -6.40 2.95 12.14
CA ARG A 136 -6.87 3.80 13.23
C ARG A 136 -6.86 5.25 12.78
N HIS A 137 -8.03 5.75 12.48
CA HIS A 137 -8.27 7.11 12.02
C HIS A 137 -7.85 8.11 13.11
N SER A 138 -6.98 9.06 12.77
CA SER A 138 -6.48 10.05 13.72
C SER A 138 -5.94 11.29 13.00
N VAL A 139 -6.11 12.46 13.62
CA VAL A 139 -5.47 13.72 13.20
C VAL A 139 -3.94 13.66 13.16
N LYS A 140 -3.32 12.67 13.81
CA LYS A 140 -1.86 12.47 13.75
C LYS A 140 -1.41 11.78 12.46
N VAL A 141 -2.31 11.03 11.83
CA VAL A 141 -2.05 10.31 10.57
C VAL A 141 -2.62 11.09 9.40
N LEU A 142 -3.84 11.62 9.53
CA LEU A 142 -4.49 12.42 8.50
C LEU A 142 -4.27 13.89 8.83
N VAL A 143 -3.27 14.48 8.17
CA VAL A 143 -2.75 15.82 8.46
C VAL A 143 -3.07 16.77 7.31
N GLU A 144 -2.96 18.07 7.56
CA GLU A 144 -3.11 19.06 6.48
C GLU A 144 -1.91 19.05 5.54
N GLU A 145 -0.71 18.92 6.10
CA GLU A 145 0.57 18.86 5.40
C GLU A 145 1.49 17.86 6.11
N ILE A 146 2.22 17.06 5.35
CA ILE A 146 3.16 16.06 5.86
C ILE A 146 4.56 16.64 6.05
N ASP A 147 5.31 16.10 7.00
CA ASP A 147 6.66 16.60 7.32
C ASP A 147 7.72 16.19 6.28
N PHE A 148 7.49 15.08 5.57
CA PHE A 148 8.37 14.57 4.53
C PHE A 148 7.56 13.82 3.46
N VAL A 149 7.85 14.08 2.18
CA VAL A 149 7.18 13.37 1.07
C VAL A 149 7.94 12.09 0.75
N SER A 150 7.48 10.95 1.27
CA SER A 150 8.00 9.63 0.90
C SER A 150 7.26 8.99 -0.28
N GLY A 151 6.02 9.40 -0.53
CA GLY A 151 5.24 8.97 -1.69
C GLY A 151 4.41 10.10 -2.26
N THR A 152 4.28 10.11 -3.58
CA THR A 152 3.51 11.11 -4.31
C THR A 152 2.01 10.88 -4.13
N GLY A 153 1.26 11.96 -4.23
CA GLY A 153 -0.20 11.98 -4.15
C GLY A 153 -0.80 12.35 -5.50
N HIS A 154 -2.01 12.90 -5.47
CA HIS A 154 -2.63 13.46 -6.66
C HIS A 154 -1.92 14.76 -7.09
N GLY A 155 -1.68 14.91 -8.39
CA GLY A 155 -1.17 16.14 -9.00
C GLY A 155 0.19 15.98 -9.68
N GLY A 156 0.55 16.92 -10.54
CA GLY A 156 1.72 16.79 -11.41
C GLY A 156 1.49 15.69 -12.45
N SER A 157 2.39 14.71 -12.51
CA SER A 157 2.34 13.56 -13.42
C SER A 157 1.73 12.29 -12.80
N THR A 158 1.32 12.31 -11.52
CA THR A 158 0.83 11.11 -10.81
C THR A 158 -0.67 11.17 -10.53
N PRO A 159 -1.43 10.10 -10.80
CA PRO A 159 -2.87 10.06 -10.54
C PRO A 159 -3.18 10.05 -9.04
N GLY A 160 -2.24 9.61 -8.20
CA GLY A 160 -2.41 9.49 -6.75
C GLY A 160 -3.22 8.26 -6.34
N PRO A 161 -3.46 8.08 -5.02
CA PRO A 161 -4.16 6.91 -4.51
C PRO A 161 -5.63 6.89 -4.93
N ARG A 162 -6.11 5.73 -5.37
CA ARG A 162 -7.50 5.51 -5.80
C ARG A 162 -8.50 5.83 -4.68
N LYS A 163 -8.22 5.31 -3.47
CA LYS A 163 -9.02 5.48 -2.26
C LYS A 163 -8.14 5.40 -1.01
N LEU A 164 -8.60 6.00 0.08
CA LEU A 164 -8.11 5.75 1.43
C LEU A 164 -9.19 5.02 2.24
N PHE A 165 -8.80 3.90 2.85
CA PHE A 165 -9.63 3.14 3.78
C PHE A 165 -9.25 3.48 5.22
N THR A 166 -10.24 3.72 6.08
CA THR A 166 -10.05 3.86 7.52
C THR A 166 -11.06 3.01 8.27
N ASP A 167 -10.86 2.82 9.57
CA ASP A 167 -11.86 2.22 10.47
C ASP A 167 -13.16 3.04 10.56
N LEU A 168 -13.14 4.33 10.20
CA LEU A 168 -14.33 5.20 10.20
C LEU A 168 -15.00 5.37 8.84
N GLY A 169 -14.37 4.95 7.75
CA GLY A 169 -14.94 5.16 6.41
C GLY A 169 -13.94 5.08 5.27
N VAL A 170 -14.45 5.30 4.05
CA VAL A 170 -13.68 5.25 2.80
C VAL A 170 -13.72 6.63 2.13
N PHE A 171 -12.54 7.18 1.87
CA PHE A 171 -12.35 8.44 1.19
C PHE A 171 -11.97 8.18 -0.26
N ALA A 172 -12.76 8.69 -1.20
CA ALA A 172 -12.47 8.66 -2.62
C ALA A 172 -12.30 10.09 -3.12
N SER A 173 -11.23 10.36 -3.87
CA SER A 173 -10.98 11.68 -4.42
C SER A 173 -11.81 11.90 -5.68
N LEU A 174 -12.74 12.85 -5.67
CA LEU A 174 -13.41 13.34 -6.89
C LEU A 174 -12.68 14.55 -7.52
N LEU A 175 -11.79 15.22 -6.75
CA LEU A 175 -11.17 16.52 -7.09
C LEU A 175 -9.67 16.59 -6.77
N ALA A 176 -8.98 15.45 -6.67
CA ALA A 176 -7.57 15.38 -6.26
C ALA A 176 -7.26 15.98 -4.86
N ARG A 177 -8.28 16.16 -4.01
CA ARG A 177 -8.16 16.73 -2.65
C ARG A 177 -9.14 16.07 -1.67
N TRP A 178 -8.66 15.75 -0.47
CA TRP A 178 -9.44 15.24 0.66
C TRP A 178 -9.63 16.33 1.72
N SER A 179 -10.85 16.44 2.26
CA SER A 179 -11.19 17.35 3.35
C SER A 179 -11.53 16.56 4.59
N TRP A 180 -10.82 16.86 5.67
CA TRP A 180 -10.92 16.16 6.95
C TRP A 180 -11.88 16.83 7.94
N SER A 181 -12.23 18.10 7.69
CA SER A 181 -12.85 19.02 8.66
C SER A 181 -14.24 18.61 9.17
N GLY A 182 -14.88 17.59 8.61
CA GLY A 182 -16.16 17.04 9.08
C GLY A 182 -16.11 15.61 9.63
N CYS A 183 -15.04 14.84 9.38
CA CYS A 183 -14.97 13.40 9.71
C CYS A 183 -14.03 13.08 10.88
N ILE A 184 -13.14 13.99 11.26
CA ILE A 184 -12.15 13.74 12.33
C ILE A 184 -12.55 14.52 13.58
N ARG A 185 -13.39 13.93 14.43
CA ARG A 185 -13.55 14.37 15.82
C ARG A 185 -12.97 13.27 16.72
N ALA A 186 -12.10 13.70 17.63
CA ALA A 186 -11.30 12.85 18.53
C ALA A 186 -12.17 12.00 19.46
#